data_AF-A0A550GVT4-F1
#
_entry.id   AF-A0A550GVT4-F1
#
_cell.length_a   1.000
_cell.length_b   1.000
_cell.length_c   1.000
_cell.angle_alpha   90.00
_cell.angle_beta   90.00
_cell.angle_gamma   90.00
#
_symmetry.space_group_name_H-M   'P 1'
#
loop_
_entity.id
_entity.type
_entity.pdbx_description
1 polymer ?
#
loop_
_entity_poly.entity_id
_entity_poly.type
_entity_poly.pdbx_seq_one_letter_code
_entity_poly.pdbx_strand_id
1 'polypeptide(L)' 'MNKDRSFSIELRDKTNLRTITIENGRGTVIIEGKMGKTLEINHVEGVMLEICCSDGVLRVDLSEEEFESIIKRKKKQGTR' A
#
# COMPACT_ATOMS: atom_id res chain seq x y z
N MET A 1 -16.26 -3.94 -11.10
CA MET A 1 -15.44 -3.25 -12.12
C MET A 1 -14.01 -3.26 -11.60
N ASN A 2 -13.08 -4.01 -12.22
CA ASN A 2 -11.67 -3.96 -11.83
C ASN A 2 -11.11 -2.63 -12.34
N LYS A 3 -11.01 -1.66 -11.42
CA LYS A 3 -10.32 -0.38 -11.66
C LYS A 3 -8.83 -0.62 -11.45
N ASP A 4 -8.00 -0.18 -12.39
CA ASP A 4 -6.55 -0.14 -12.21
C ASP A 4 -6.22 0.73 -11.00
N ARG A 5 -5.36 0.22 -10.13
CA ARG A 5 -4.96 0.91 -8.89
C ARG A 5 -3.57 1.46 -9.04
N SER A 6 -3.41 2.73 -8.70
CA SER A 6 -2.10 3.36 -8.62
C SER A 6 -1.49 3.10 -7.25
N PHE A 7 -0.16 2.95 -7.23
CA PHE A 7 0.60 2.94 -5.99
C PHE A 7 1.93 3.66 -6.18
N SER A 8 2.48 4.17 -5.08
CA SER A 8 3.85 4.66 -5.03
C SER A 8 4.47 4.29 -3.69
N ILE A 9 5.78 4.01 -3.72
CA ILE A 9 6.59 3.85 -2.52
C ILE A 9 7.69 4.90 -2.53
N GLU A 10 7.83 5.60 -1.42
CA GLU A 10 8.92 6.55 -1.17
C GLU A 10 9.76 5.99 -0.02
N LEU A 11 11.09 5.91 -0.21
CA LEU A 11 12.02 5.44 0.81
C LEU A 11 12.99 6.56 1.16
N ARG A 12 13.25 6.76 2.45
CA ARG A 12 14.14 7.82 2.96
C ARG A 12 15.59 7.65 2.51
N ASP A 13 16.06 6.41 2.43
CA ASP A 13 17.42 6.06 2.02
C ASP A 13 17.40 4.82 1.12
N LYS A 14 18.30 4.77 0.14
CA LYS A 14 18.50 3.61 -0.73
C LYS A 14 18.85 2.34 0.04
N THR A 15 19.45 2.43 1.24
CA THR A 15 19.75 1.26 2.08
C THR A 15 18.50 0.56 2.60
N ASN A 16 17.35 1.23 2.56
CA ASN A 16 16.06 0.66 2.93
C ASN A 16 15.48 -0.22 1.81
N LEU A 17 16.02 -0.12 0.60
CA LEU A 17 15.68 -0.98 -0.52
C LEU A 17 16.58 -2.23 -0.50
N ARG A 18 15.95 -3.40 -0.48
CA ARG A 18 16.66 -4.69 -0.51
C ARG A 18 16.83 -5.20 -1.94
N THR A 19 15.76 -5.17 -2.72
CA THR A 19 15.74 -5.76 -4.06
C THR A 19 14.78 -4.99 -4.97
N ILE A 20 15.20 -4.72 -6.21
CA ILE A 20 14.31 -4.42 -7.33
C ILE A 20 14.52 -5.49 -8.40
N THR A 21 13.46 -6.21 -8.73
CA THR A 21 13.45 -7.19 -9.81
C THR A 21 12.47 -6.73 -10.87
N ILE A 22 12.96 -6.54 -12.09
CA ILE A 22 12.16 -6.25 -13.28
C ILE A 22 12.48 -7.32 -14.31
N GLU A 23 11.62 -8.31 -14.42
CA GLU A 23 11.76 -9.38 -15.42
C GLU A 23 11.10 -8.95 -16.73
N ASN A 24 11.82 -9.09 -17.85
CA ASN A 24 11.24 -8.84 -19.18
C ASN A 24 10.25 -9.96 -19.54
N GLY A 25 9.07 -9.61 -20.04
CA GLY A 25 8.05 -10.58 -20.51
C GLY A 25 6.91 -10.79 -19.51
N ARG A 26 6.51 -12.05 -19.26
CA ARG A 26 5.43 -12.40 -18.28
C ARG A 26 5.96 -12.54 -16.84
N GLY A 27 7.14 -12.01 -16.56
CA GLY A 27 7.77 -12.12 -15.26
C GLY A 27 7.15 -11.20 -14.20
N THR A 28 7.58 -11.36 -12.95
CA THR A 28 7.05 -10.57 -11.83
C THR A 28 7.91 -9.32 -11.61
N VAL A 29 7.27 -8.19 -11.31
CA VAL A 29 7.95 -6.99 -10.83
C VAL A 29 7.90 -6.97 -9.31
N ILE A 30 9.06 -6.92 -8.65
CA ILE A 30 9.17 -6.92 -7.20
C ILE A 30 9.99 -5.72 -6.75
N ILE A 31 9.44 -4.98 -5.78
CA ILE A 31 10.16 -3.97 -5.02
C ILE A 31 10.10 -4.41 -3.55
N GLU A 32 11.22 -4.83 -3.00
CA GLU A 32 11.33 -5.30 -1.62
C GLU A 32 12.24 -4.37 -0.81
N GLY A 33 11.82 -4.03 0.41
CA GLY A 33 12.56 -3.16 1.31
C GLY A 33 11.91 -3.06 2.68
N LYS A 34 12.39 -2.11 3.49
CA LYS A 34 11.85 -1.77 4.80
C LYS A 34 11.36 -0.34 4.80
N MET A 35 10.19 -0.09 5.38
CA MET A 35 9.69 1.28 5.60
C MET A 35 9.80 1.74 7.06
N GLY A 36 10.32 0.88 7.95
CA GLY A 36 10.46 1.19 9.37
C GLY A 36 9.19 0.95 10.17
N LYS A 37 8.98 1.73 11.24
CA LYS A 37 7.80 1.64 12.11
C LYS A 37 6.67 2.51 11.56
N THR A 38 5.43 2.02 11.63
CA THR A 38 4.24 2.83 11.32
C THR A 38 4.16 4.01 12.29
N LEU A 39 4.02 5.21 11.73
CA LEU A 39 3.79 6.44 12.46
C LEU A 39 2.31 6.82 12.37
N GLU A 40 1.79 6.86 11.14
CA GLU A 40 0.43 7.31 10.85
C GLU A 40 -0.16 6.55 9.66
N ILE A 41 -1.50 6.49 9.61
CA ILE A 41 -2.27 5.99 8.47
C ILE A 41 -3.37 7.01 8.19
N ASN A 42 -3.34 7.58 6.99
CA ASN A 42 -4.17 8.72 6.60
C ASN A 42 -4.98 8.39 5.33
N HIS A 43 -6.15 9.02 5.17
CA HIS A 43 -6.81 9.13 3.87
C HIS A 43 -6.61 10.55 3.34
N VAL A 44 -5.94 10.67 2.20
CA VAL A 44 -5.71 11.95 1.53
C VAL A 44 -6.87 12.20 0.58
N GLU A 45 -7.57 13.31 0.81
CA GLU A 45 -8.72 13.77 0.02
C GLU A 45 -9.82 12.70 -0.18
N GLY A 46 -9.93 11.76 0.75
CA GLY A 46 -10.90 10.65 0.70
C GLY A 46 -10.65 9.61 -0.40
N VAL A 47 -9.62 9.77 -1.23
CA VAL A 47 -9.38 8.94 -2.43
C VAL A 47 -8.14 8.06 -2.33
N MET A 48 -7.20 8.38 -1.44
CA MET A 48 -5.90 7.69 -1.36
C MET A 48 -5.56 7.32 0.07
N LEU A 49 -5.17 6.06 0.29
CA LEU A 49 -4.62 5.62 1.56
C LEU A 49 -3.11 5.90 1.58
N GLU A 50 -2.67 6.63 2.58
CA GLU A 50 -1.26 6.92 2.85
C GLU A 50 -0.83 6.26 4.17
N ILE A 51 0.22 5.45 4.11
CA ILE A 51 0.84 4.81 5.28
C ILE A 51 2.21 5.44 5.47
N CYS A 52 2.33 6.27 6.51
CA CYS A 52 3.55 6.97 6.87
C CYS A 52 4.33 6.12 7.88
N CYS A 53 5.56 5.76 7.53
CA CYS A 53 6.46 5.02 8.40
C CYS A 53 7.77 5.81 8.62
N SER A 54 8.58 5.39 9.60
CA SER A 54 9.81 6.12 9.97
C SER A 54 10.80 6.29 8.82
N ASP A 55 10.79 5.38 7.85
CA ASP A 55 11.79 5.29 6.79
C ASP A 55 11.19 5.31 5.38
N GLY A 56 9.89 5.60 5.26
CA GLY A 56 9.22 5.67 3.97
C GLY A 56 7.72 5.92 4.05
N VAL A 57 7.11 6.12 2.88
CA VAL A 57 5.66 6.32 2.73
C VAL A 57 5.14 5.41 1.62
N LEU A 58 4.07 4.68 1.92
CA LEU A 58 3.32 3.91 0.92
C LEU A 58 2.00 4.62 0.63
N ARG A 59 1.73 4.88 -0.65
CA ARG A 59 0.46 5.45 -1.12
C ARG A 59 -0.20 4.47 -2.06
N VAL A 60 -1.49 4.21 -1.84
CA VAL A 60 -2.30 3.36 -2.71
C VAL A 60 -3.64 4.02 -3.00
N ASP A 61 -4.12 3.87 -4.23
CA ASP A 61 -5.47 4.28 -4.64
C ASP A 61 -6.50 3.36 -3.94
N LEU A 62 -6.90 3.76 -2.75
CA LEU A 62 -7.92 3.12 -1.93
C LEU A 62 -8.69 4.23 -1.22
N SER A 63 -9.95 4.41 -1.59
CA SER A 63 -10.79 5.43 -0.98
C SER A 63 -11.23 5.01 0.42
N GLU A 64 -11.61 5.99 1.23
CA GLU A 64 -12.14 5.76 2.57
C GLU A 64 -13.40 4.89 2.53
N GLU A 65 -14.30 5.15 1.58
CA GLU A 65 -15.51 4.34 1.35
C GLU A 65 -15.18 2.88 1.04
N GLU A 66 -14.20 2.64 0.17
CA GLU A 66 -13.78 1.29 -0.19
C GLU A 66 -13.16 0.57 1.00
N PHE A 67 -12.28 1.24 1.73
CA PHE A 67 -11.65 0.70 2.93
C PHE A 67 -12.69 0.31 3.99
N GLU A 68 -13.64 1.18 4.28
CA GLU A 68 -14.76 0.87 5.19
C GLU A 68 -15.58 -0.32 4.71
N SER A 69 -15.88 -0.38 3.41
CA SER A 69 -16.67 -1.48 2.83
C SER A 69 -15.97 -2.84 3.02
N ILE A 70 -14.64 -2.87 2.88
CA ILE A 70 -13.82 -4.07 3.08
C ILE A 70 -13.83 -4.48 4.55
N ILE A 71 -13.67 -3.54 5.48
CA ILE A 71 -13.72 -3.81 6.92
C ILE A 71 -15.09 -4.35 7.34
N LYS A 72 -16.18 -3.73 6.86
CA LYS A 72 -17.56 -4.15 7.14
C LYS A 72 -17.82 -5.58 6.63
N ARG A 73 -17.30 -5.94 5.45
CA ARG A 73 -17.39 -7.31 4.90
C ARG A 73 -16.64 -8.32 5.76
N LYS A 74 -15.42 -8.00 6.22
CA LYS A 74 -14.64 -8.91 7.09
C LYS A 74 -15.32 -9.17 8.44
N LYS A 75 -15.91 -8.14 9.06
CA LYS A 75 -16.66 -8.31 10.32
C LYS A 75 -17.84 -9.29 10.18
N LYS A 76 -18.56 -9.25 9.06
CA LYS A 76 -19.68 -10.19 8.78
C LYS A 76 -19.24 -11.64 8.56
N GLN A 77 -17.99 -11.86 8.17
CA GLN A 77 -17.44 -13.21 7.93
C GLN A 77 -16.82 -13.83 9.18
N GLY A 78 -16.42 -13.03 10.18
CA GLY A 78 -15.91 -13.51 11.48
C GLY A 78 -16.97 -13.81 12.53
N THR A 79 -18.26 -13.82 12.18
CA THR A 79 -19.38 -14.13 13.09
C THR A 79 -20.04 -15.49 12.78
N ARG A 80 -19.28 -16.44 12.22
CA ARG A 80 -19.71 -17.83 12.03
C ARG A 80 -18.78 -18.78 12.75
#